data_AF-A0A8T6I0I1-F1
#
_entry.id   AF-A0A8T6I0I1-F1
#
_cell.length_a   1.000
_cell.length_b   1.000
_cell.length_c   1.000
_cell.angle_alpha   90.00
_cell.angle_beta   90.00
_cell.angle_gamma   90.00
#
_symmetry.space_group_name_H-M   'P 1'
#
loop_
_entity.id
_entity.type
_entity.pdbx_description
1 polymer ?
#
loop_
_entity_poly.entity_id
_entity_poly.type
_entity_poly.pdbx_seq_one_letter_code
_entity_poly.pdbx_strand_id
1 'polypeptide(L)'
;MAEEANAYYDDLLRPVFAERKFLIAGPIAVGLNGLVRRLTGLGAERPFLIAASEGTGTLPTRDEAELRVLGTHSTDALEEFRKLHRVLEDLPADLRYDIDAWDPANTACFIFASPLAGSLDAAGRRAYAARPAAWAALED
;
A
#
# COMPACT_ATOMS: atom_id res chain seq x y z
N MET A 1 27.66 7.93 11.40
CA MET A 1 26.57 8.82 11.86
C MET A 1 25.22 8.45 11.24
N ALA A 2 24.88 8.86 10.00
CA ALA A 2 23.55 8.58 9.43
C ALA A 2 23.32 7.09 9.10
N GLU A 3 24.34 6.41 8.59
CA GLU A 3 24.28 4.99 8.23
C GLU A 3 24.17 4.07 9.46
N GLU A 4 24.92 4.38 10.52
CA GLU A 4 24.80 3.70 11.83
C GLU A 4 23.43 3.93 12.48
N ALA A 5 22.87 5.14 12.36
CA ALA A 5 21.53 5.43 12.84
C ALA A 5 20.47 4.62 12.08
N ASN A 6 20.60 4.52 10.74
CA ASN A 6 19.70 3.70 9.94
C ASN A 6 19.78 2.22 10.34
N ALA A 7 20.99 1.66 10.47
CA ALA A 7 21.16 0.26 10.90
C ALA A 7 20.52 0.00 12.27
N TYR A 8 20.70 0.91 13.22
CA TYR A 8 20.06 0.83 14.54
C TYR A 8 18.53 0.79 14.45
N TYR A 9 17.91 1.71 13.69
CA TYR A 9 16.46 1.71 13.53
C TYR A 9 15.95 0.51 12.73
N ASP A 10 16.73 0.00 11.79
CA ASP A 10 16.38 -1.19 11.02
C ASP A 10 16.29 -2.41 11.91
N ASP A 11 17.26 -2.58 12.82
CA ASP A 11 17.25 -3.67 13.79
C ASP A 11 16.07 -3.56 14.77
N LEU A 12 15.68 -2.34 15.17
CA LEU A 12 14.49 -2.13 16.00
C LEU A 12 13.18 -2.41 15.26
N LEU A 13 13.11 -2.11 13.97
CA LEU A 13 11.89 -2.26 13.18
C LEU A 13 11.75 -3.67 12.60
N ARG A 14 12.84 -4.39 12.36
CA ARG A 14 12.83 -5.73 11.74
C ARG A 14 11.83 -6.69 12.43
N PRO A 15 11.75 -6.81 13.77
CA PRO A 15 10.78 -7.68 14.43
C PRO A 15 9.31 -7.31 14.17
N VAL A 16 9.04 -6.06 13.76
CA VAL A 16 7.69 -5.56 13.47
C VAL A 16 7.27 -5.85 12.03
N PHE A 17 8.21 -5.86 11.08
CA PHE A 17 7.92 -5.93 9.64
C PHE A 17 8.35 -7.24 8.98
N ALA A 18 9.34 -7.95 9.54
CA ALA A 18 9.85 -9.17 8.97
C ALA A 18 8.77 -10.25 8.85
N GLU A 19 8.82 -11.01 7.76
CA GLU A 19 7.91 -12.13 7.45
C GLU A 19 6.43 -11.72 7.35
N ARG A 20 6.14 -10.41 7.28
CA ARG A 20 4.77 -9.91 7.08
C ARG A 20 4.51 -9.61 5.62
N LYS A 21 3.26 -9.86 5.21
CA LYS A 21 2.73 -9.44 3.92
C LYS A 21 2.10 -8.06 4.01
N PHE A 22 2.27 -7.25 2.97
CA PHE A 22 1.66 -5.93 2.87
C PHE A 22 0.93 -5.77 1.54
N LEU A 23 -0.35 -5.43 1.63
CA LEU A 23 -1.14 -4.93 0.51
C LEU A 23 -1.08 -3.40 0.54
N ILE A 24 -0.57 -2.77 -0.51
CA ILE A 24 -0.30 -1.33 -0.51
C ILE A 24 -1.08 -0.70 -1.66
N ALA A 25 -1.88 0.32 -1.36
CA ALA A 25 -2.58 1.09 -2.38
C ALA A 25 -2.09 2.54 -2.41
N GLY A 26 -1.91 3.11 -3.60
CA GLY A 26 -1.54 4.51 -3.79
C GLY A 26 -1.87 5.02 -5.20
N PRO A 27 -1.83 6.34 -5.44
CA PRO A 27 -2.29 6.91 -6.71
C PRO A 27 -1.32 6.62 -7.86
N ILE A 28 -0.02 6.55 -7.59
CA ILE A 28 1.04 6.44 -8.61
C ILE A 28 2.00 5.32 -8.21
N ALA A 29 2.13 4.30 -9.05
CA ALA A 29 2.93 3.10 -8.77
C ALA A 29 4.41 3.42 -8.50
N VAL A 30 5.01 4.30 -9.31
CA VAL A 30 6.41 4.73 -9.13
C VAL A 30 6.66 5.33 -7.75
N GLY A 31 5.66 6.03 -7.18
CA GLY A 31 5.76 6.63 -5.85
C GLY A 31 5.83 5.61 -4.71
N LEU A 32 5.44 4.36 -4.95
CA LEU A 32 5.42 3.30 -3.94
C LEU A 32 6.77 2.58 -3.78
N ASN A 33 7.70 2.74 -4.73
CA ASN A 33 8.99 2.05 -4.73
C ASN A 33 9.80 2.25 -3.44
N GLY A 34 9.81 3.46 -2.90
CA GLY A 34 10.52 3.76 -1.65
C GLY A 34 9.99 2.93 -0.48
N LEU A 35 8.66 2.78 -0.39
CA LEU A 35 8.01 1.97 0.62
C LEU A 35 8.25 0.48 0.40
N VAL A 36 8.17 0.00 -0.85
CA VAL A 36 8.49 -1.39 -1.20
C VAL A 36 9.90 -1.75 -0.73
N ARG A 37 10.91 -0.97 -1.14
CA ARG A 37 12.32 -1.20 -0.77
C ARG A 37 12.53 -1.14 0.73
N ARG A 38 11.80 -0.24 1.42
CA ARG A 38 11.89 -0.13 2.87
C ARG A 38 11.36 -1.38 3.56
N LEU A 39 10.19 -1.86 3.16
CA LEU A 39 9.56 -3.05 3.76
C LEU A 39 10.37 -4.30 3.46
N THR A 40 10.78 -4.51 2.20
CA THR A 40 11.59 -5.68 1.83
C THR A 40 12.97 -5.64 2.49
N GLY A 41 13.60 -4.47 2.61
CA GLY A 41 14.84 -4.29 3.37
C GLY A 41 14.72 -4.60 4.87
N LEU A 42 13.52 -4.45 5.44
CA LEU A 42 13.20 -4.87 6.81
C LEU A 42 12.78 -6.35 6.91
N GLY A 43 12.86 -7.11 5.82
CA GLY A 43 12.54 -8.54 5.77
C GLY A 43 11.07 -8.88 5.57
N ALA A 44 10.23 -7.91 5.20
CA ALA A 44 8.84 -8.19 4.82
C ALA A 44 8.79 -9.11 3.58
N GLU A 45 7.73 -9.89 3.47
CA GLU A 45 7.46 -10.67 2.26
C GLU A 45 7.17 -9.75 1.07
N ARG A 46 7.29 -10.31 -0.14
CA ARG A 46 7.05 -9.60 -1.40
C ARG A 46 5.65 -8.95 -1.41
N PRO A 47 5.54 -7.61 -1.41
CA PRO A 47 4.26 -6.92 -1.28
C PRO A 47 3.40 -7.01 -2.55
N PHE A 48 2.11 -6.72 -2.40
CA PHE A 48 1.17 -6.53 -3.50
C PHE A 48 0.76 -5.06 -3.56
N LEU A 49 0.87 -4.47 -4.74
CA LEU A 49 0.61 -3.04 -4.98
C LEU A 49 -0.62 -2.86 -5.85
N ILE A 50 -1.48 -1.92 -5.44
CA ILE A 50 -2.60 -1.41 -6.24
C ILE A 50 -2.33 0.06 -6.53
N ALA A 51 -2.20 0.42 -7.80
CA ALA A 51 -1.99 1.79 -8.20
C ALA A 51 -3.07 2.29 -9.16
N ALA A 52 -3.49 3.55 -9.00
CA ALA A 52 -4.39 4.17 -9.96
C ALA A 52 -3.71 4.34 -11.34
N SER A 53 -2.46 4.81 -11.36
CA SER A 53 -1.65 5.00 -12.55
C SER A 53 -0.18 4.57 -12.34
N GLU A 54 0.59 4.47 -13.43
CA GLU A 54 2.02 4.09 -13.37
C GLU A 54 2.92 5.21 -12.85
N GLY A 55 2.85 6.38 -13.49
CA GLY A 55 3.85 7.46 -13.35
C GLY A 55 4.97 7.38 -14.40
N THR A 56 5.98 8.24 -14.31
CA THR A 56 7.03 8.41 -15.35
C THR A 56 8.42 7.89 -14.93
N GLY A 57 8.47 6.93 -14.02
CA GLY A 57 9.72 6.35 -13.50
C GLY A 57 9.75 4.83 -13.60
N THR A 58 10.79 4.24 -13.00
CA THR A 58 10.93 2.78 -12.97
C THR A 58 9.86 2.17 -12.08
N LEU A 59 9.10 1.22 -12.61
CA LEU A 59 8.15 0.42 -11.82
C LEU A 59 8.90 -0.68 -11.05
N PRO A 60 8.35 -1.17 -9.93
CA PRO A 60 8.90 -2.34 -9.25
C PRO A 60 8.87 -3.54 -10.20
N THR A 61 9.94 -4.32 -10.18
CA THR A 61 10.02 -5.59 -10.89
C THR A 61 9.11 -6.63 -10.24
N ARG A 62 8.81 -7.72 -10.97
CA ARG A 62 7.99 -8.83 -10.43
C ARG A 62 8.60 -9.51 -9.21
N ASP A 63 9.92 -9.45 -9.07
CA ASP A 63 10.61 -10.02 -7.91
C ASP A 63 10.53 -9.08 -6.69
N GLU A 64 10.44 -7.77 -6.91
CA GLU A 64 10.30 -6.76 -5.86
C GLU A 64 8.85 -6.65 -5.33
N ALA A 65 7.85 -6.74 -6.21
CA ALA A 65 6.44 -6.66 -5.83
C ALA A 65 5.51 -7.24 -6.90
N GLU A 66 4.33 -7.72 -6.49
CA GLU A 66 3.19 -7.83 -7.39
C GLU A 66 2.59 -6.45 -7.61
N LEU A 67 2.25 -6.08 -8.85
CA LEU A 67 1.72 -4.75 -9.18
C LEU A 67 0.49 -4.87 -10.06
N ARG A 68 -0.61 -4.23 -9.63
CA ARG A 68 -1.81 -4.00 -10.43
C ARG A 68 -2.03 -2.50 -10.61
N VAL A 69 -2.06 -2.07 -11.87
CA VAL A 69 -2.37 -0.70 -12.24
C VAL A 69 -3.78 -0.67 -12.83
N LEU A 70 -4.62 0.21 -12.28
CA LEU A 70 -6.03 0.31 -12.66
C LEU A 70 -6.26 1.10 -13.96
N GLY A 71 -5.27 1.86 -14.41
CA GLY A 71 -5.36 2.70 -15.60
C GLY A 71 -6.33 3.88 -15.45
N THR A 72 -6.59 4.30 -14.20
CA THR A 72 -7.48 5.42 -13.92
C THR A 72 -6.68 6.71 -13.94
N HIS A 73 -6.95 7.56 -14.94
CA HIS A 73 -6.40 8.91 -15.02
C HIS A 73 -7.43 9.94 -14.53
N SER A 74 -6.98 10.97 -13.84
CA SER A 74 -7.81 12.12 -13.47
C SER A 74 -7.10 13.43 -13.80
N THR A 75 -7.87 14.51 -13.84
CA THR A 75 -7.38 15.87 -14.09
C THR A 75 -6.60 16.45 -12.90
N ASP A 76 -6.84 15.95 -11.69
CA ASP A 76 -6.16 16.38 -10.48
C ASP A 76 -5.91 15.20 -9.52
N ALA A 77 -4.93 15.38 -8.64
CA ALA A 77 -4.47 14.34 -7.72
C ALA A 77 -5.53 13.91 -6.69
N LEU A 78 -6.42 14.83 -6.28
CA LEU A 78 -7.45 14.54 -5.30
C LEU A 78 -8.51 13.59 -5.90
N GLU A 79 -8.87 13.79 -7.16
CA GLU A 79 -9.76 12.88 -7.89
C GLU A 79 -9.13 11.50 -8.12
N GLU A 80 -7.81 11.40 -8.34
CA GLU A 80 -7.14 10.09 -8.37
C GLU A 80 -7.28 9.34 -7.05
N PHE A 81 -7.05 10.01 -5.93
CA PHE A 81 -7.24 9.42 -4.61
C PHE A 81 -8.69 8.99 -4.36
N ARG A 82 -9.67 9.82 -4.74
CA ARG A 82 -11.10 9.49 -4.59
C ARG A 82 -11.50 8.29 -5.43
N LYS A 83 -11.06 8.20 -6.69
CA LYS A 83 -11.34 7.04 -7.55
C LYS A 83 -10.71 5.77 -6.99
N LEU A 84 -9.46 5.84 -6.57
CA LEU A 84 -8.78 4.71 -5.96
C LEU A 84 -9.48 4.27 -4.67
N HIS A 85 -9.92 5.22 -3.83
CA HIS A 85 -10.69 4.94 -2.63
C HIS A 85 -11.96 4.13 -2.95
N ARG A 86 -12.75 4.57 -3.94
CA ARG A 86 -13.97 3.84 -4.37
C ARG A 86 -13.67 2.42 -4.85
N VAL A 87 -12.57 2.22 -5.58
CA VAL A 87 -12.15 0.88 -6.03
C VAL A 87 -11.76 0.00 -4.85
N LEU A 88 -11.16 0.56 -3.81
CA LEU A 88 -10.78 -0.19 -2.61
C LEU A 88 -12.00 -0.54 -1.74
N GLU A 89 -13.02 0.33 -1.71
CA GLU A 89 -14.33 0.07 -1.09
C GLU A 89 -15.09 -1.07 -1.81
N ASP A 90 -15.06 -1.06 -3.14
CA ASP A 90 -15.72 -2.05 -3.99
C ASP A 90 -14.75 -2.63 -5.02
N LEU A 91 -13.98 -3.64 -4.56
CA LEU A 91 -12.93 -4.26 -5.38
C LEU A 91 -13.52 -5.04 -6.57
N PRO A 92 -13.04 -4.76 -7.81
CA PRO A 92 -13.30 -5.59 -8.96
C PRO A 92 -12.99 -7.07 -8.71
N ALA A 93 -13.80 -7.96 -9.27
CA ALA A 93 -13.72 -9.40 -9.00
C ALA A 93 -12.37 -10.02 -9.39
N ASP A 94 -11.77 -9.55 -10.49
CA ASP A 94 -10.45 -9.96 -10.95
C ASP A 94 -9.35 -9.51 -9.98
N LEU A 95 -9.40 -8.26 -9.53
CA LEU A 95 -8.45 -7.74 -8.55
C LEU A 95 -8.57 -8.47 -7.21
N ARG A 96 -9.79 -8.75 -6.75
CA ARG A 96 -10.03 -9.56 -5.55
C ARG A 96 -9.43 -10.96 -5.70
N TYR A 97 -9.67 -11.62 -6.85
CA TYR A 97 -9.11 -12.94 -7.13
C TYR A 97 -7.59 -12.95 -7.04
N ASP A 98 -6.92 -11.96 -7.62
CA ASP A 98 -5.46 -11.87 -7.59
C ASP A 98 -4.89 -11.63 -6.19
N ILE A 99 -5.58 -10.79 -5.39
CA ILE A 99 -5.21 -10.56 -3.99
C ILE A 99 -5.37 -11.84 -3.16
N ASP A 100 -6.49 -12.54 -3.33
CA ASP A 100 -6.79 -13.77 -2.60
C ASP A 100 -5.84 -14.91 -3.00
N ALA A 101 -5.40 -14.96 -4.26
CA ALA A 101 -4.37 -15.90 -4.71
C ALA A 101 -2.99 -15.60 -4.11
N TRP A 102 -2.63 -14.32 -3.96
CA TRP A 102 -1.36 -13.89 -3.38
C TRP A 102 -1.29 -14.06 -1.85
N ASP A 103 -2.41 -13.81 -1.15
CA ASP A 103 -2.52 -13.94 0.31
C ASP A 103 -3.77 -14.73 0.72
N PRO A 104 -3.78 -16.06 0.48
CA PRO A 104 -4.95 -16.92 0.72
C PRO A 104 -5.30 -17.05 2.20
N ALA A 105 -4.35 -16.79 3.10
CA ALA A 105 -4.55 -16.81 4.54
C ALA A 105 -5.17 -15.49 5.07
N ASN A 106 -5.30 -14.46 4.22
CA ASN A 106 -5.79 -13.13 4.58
C ASN A 106 -5.03 -12.51 5.78
N THR A 107 -3.70 -12.59 5.73
CA THR A 107 -2.81 -12.12 6.81
C THR A 107 -2.16 -10.78 6.51
N ALA A 108 -2.24 -10.30 5.27
CA ALA A 108 -1.56 -9.09 4.87
C ALA A 108 -2.13 -7.85 5.57
N CYS A 109 -1.23 -6.97 6.02
CA CYS A 109 -1.59 -5.65 6.50
C CYS A 109 -1.88 -4.73 5.31
N PHE A 110 -2.98 -3.97 5.36
CA PHE A 110 -3.32 -3.04 4.30
C PHE A 110 -2.76 -1.64 4.57
N ILE A 111 -1.97 -1.07 3.66
CA ILE A 111 -1.47 0.31 3.75
C ILE A 111 -2.12 1.10 2.62
N PHE A 112 -2.94 2.10 2.96
CA PHE A 112 -3.41 3.06 1.97
C PHE A 112 -2.60 4.36 2.07
N ALA A 113 -1.70 4.57 1.10
CA ALA A 113 -0.84 5.74 1.01
C ALA A 113 -1.60 6.97 0.48
N SER A 114 -2.67 7.35 1.17
CA SER A 114 -3.53 8.50 0.83
C SER A 114 -3.75 9.40 2.05
N PRO A 115 -3.76 10.74 1.87
CA PRO A 115 -4.19 11.65 2.92
C PRO A 115 -5.67 11.45 3.30
N LEU A 116 -6.48 10.83 2.43
CA LEU A 116 -7.88 10.51 2.67
C LEU A 116 -8.08 9.16 3.37
N ALA A 117 -7.01 8.45 3.73
CA ALA A 117 -7.10 7.12 4.32
C ALA A 117 -7.85 7.17 5.67
N GLY A 118 -9.09 6.67 5.65
CA GLY A 118 -9.89 6.38 6.84
C GLY A 118 -9.60 4.99 7.39
N SER A 119 -10.48 4.51 8.27
CA SER A 119 -10.52 3.10 8.71
C SER A 119 -11.05 2.16 7.61
N LEU A 120 -10.61 2.38 6.37
CA LEU A 120 -11.05 1.59 5.22
C LEU A 120 -10.40 0.21 5.27
N ASP A 121 -11.20 -0.83 5.15
CA ASP A 121 -10.71 -2.18 4.92
C ASP A 121 -10.70 -2.47 3.42
N ALA A 122 -9.61 -3.01 2.89
CA ALA A 122 -9.53 -3.46 1.49
C ALA A 122 -9.43 -4.98 1.43
N ALA A 123 -10.28 -5.63 0.65
CA ALA A 123 -10.34 -7.10 0.56
C ALA A 123 -10.46 -7.80 1.94
N GLY A 124 -11.17 -7.19 2.89
CA GLY A 124 -11.30 -7.71 4.26
C GLY A 124 -10.04 -7.59 5.14
N ARG A 125 -9.02 -6.84 4.69
CA ARG A 125 -7.79 -6.55 5.43
C ARG A 125 -7.90 -5.20 6.10
N ARG A 126 -7.58 -5.19 7.39
CA ARG A 126 -7.61 -3.98 8.20
C ARG A 126 -6.52 -3.01 7.76
N ALA A 127 -6.89 -1.74 7.58
CA ALA A 127 -5.90 -0.70 7.35
C ALA A 127 -4.93 -0.57 8.54
N TYR A 128 -3.65 -0.60 8.21
CA TYR A 128 -2.52 -0.35 9.07
C TYR A 128 -2.34 1.17 9.22
N ALA A 129 -2.27 1.64 10.46
CA ALA A 129 -2.11 3.06 10.80
C ALA A 129 -3.18 4.00 10.20
N ALA A 130 -4.39 3.50 9.93
CA ALA A 130 -5.52 4.33 9.53
C ALA A 130 -5.87 5.40 10.57
N ARG A 131 -6.33 6.57 10.10
CA ARG A 131 -6.81 7.63 10.99
C ARG A 131 -8.11 7.18 11.69
N PRO A 132 -8.27 7.41 13.01
CA PRO A 132 -9.53 7.16 13.69
C PRO A 132 -10.67 8.00 13.09
N ALA A 133 -11.88 7.43 13.00
CA ALA A 133 -13.05 8.14 12.48
C ALA A 133 -13.36 9.45 13.23
N ALA A 134 -13.11 9.46 14.54
CA ALA A 134 -13.29 10.65 15.38
C ALA A 134 -12.39 11.83 14.97
N TRP A 135 -11.24 11.59 14.31
CA TRP A 135 -10.37 12.66 13.83
C TRP A 135 -10.87 13.23 12.50
N ALA A 136 -11.43 12.38 11.63
CA ALA A 136 -12.03 12.84 10.37
C ALA A 136 -13.24 13.76 10.61
N ALA A 137 -14.06 13.47 11.62
CA ALA A 137 -15.24 14.26 11.99
C ALA A 137 -14.92 15.69 12.50
N LEU A 138 -13.63 16.02 12.72
CA LEU A 138 -13.19 17.37 13.11
C LEU A 138 -12.88 18.27 11.89
N GLU A 139 -12.84 17.70 10.69
CA GLU A 139 -12.52 18.42 9.44
C GLU A 139 -13.76 18.90 8.67
N ASP A 140 -14.97 18.52 9.13
CA ASP A 140 -16.27 18.96 8.61
C ASP A 140 -16.71 20.32 9.20
#